data_AF-A0A1J3EWT7-F1
#
_entry.id   AF-A0A1J3EWT7-F1
#
_cell.length_a   1.000
_cell.length_b   1.000
_cell.length_c   1.000
_cell.angle_alpha   90.00
_cell.angle_beta   90.00
_cell.angle_gamma   90.00
#
_symmetry.space_group_name_H-M   'P 1'
#
loop_
_entity.id
_entity.type
_entity.pdbx_description
1 polymer ?
#
loop_
_entity_poly.entity_id
_entity_poly.type
_entity_poly.pdbx_seq_one_letter_code
_entity_poly.pdbx_strand_id
1 'polypeptide(L)' 'FTNEEAVSEVELFITLQPQGDPAQHLVQELLFRAAKKAGMDFHELLEIPQGERRRYHDDVSIVVISLEGKMWKSCV' A
#
# COMPACT_ATOMS: atom_id res chain seq x y z
N PHE A 1 -1.49 -2.30 -9.53
CA PHE A 1 -0.89 -3.61 -9.31
C PHE A 1 -1.63 -4.63 -10.16
N THR A 2 -0.90 -5.55 -10.80
CA THR A 2 -1.43 -6.89 -11.07
C THR A 2 -1.30 -7.75 -9.81
N ASN A 3 -1.92 -8.92 -9.80
CA ASN A 3 -1.80 -9.84 -8.67
C ASN A 3 -0.34 -10.30 -8.47
N GLU A 4 0.36 -10.55 -9.57
CA GLU A 4 1.75 -11.00 -9.58
C GLU A 4 2.68 -9.92 -9.02
N GLU A 5 2.50 -8.66 -9.42
CA GLU A 5 3.29 -7.54 -8.87
C GLU A 5 3.09 -7.41 -7.36
N ALA A 6 1.87 -7.58 -6.85
CA ALA A 6 1.61 -7.49 -5.41
C ALA A 6 2.31 -8.61 -4.62
N VAL A 7 2.33 -9.83 -5.17
CA VAL A 7 3.06 -10.96 -4.56
C VAL A 7 4.56 -10.72 -4.57
N SER A 8 5.12 -10.32 -5.71
CA SER A 8 6.56 -10.03 -5.82
C SER A 8 7.01 -8.91 -4.89
N GLU A 9 6.19 -7.87 -4.72
CA GLU A 9 6.50 -6.76 -3.82
C GLU A 9 6.53 -7.20 -2.35
N VAL A 10 5.59 -8.06 -1.93
CA VAL A 10 5.58 -8.62 -0.57
C VAL A 10 6.80 -9.50 -0.35
N GLU A 11 7.11 -10.41 -1.27
CA GLU A 11 8.28 -11.30 -1.17
C GLU A 11 9.60 -10.52 -1.08
N LEU A 12 9.75 -9.50 -1.92
CA LEU A 12 10.92 -8.62 -1.89
C LEU A 12 11.00 -7.88 -0.56
N PHE A 13 9.90 -7.27 -0.11
CA PHE A 13 9.87 -6.46 1.10
C PHE A 13 10.19 -7.28 2.36
N ILE A 14 9.59 -8.46 2.54
CA ILE A 14 9.88 -9.29 3.71
C ILE A 14 11.33 -9.81 3.71
N THR A 15 11.94 -9.97 2.54
CA THR A 15 13.34 -10.37 2.40
C THR A 15 14.28 -9.23 2.80
N LEU A 16 14.00 -8.01 2.35
CA LEU A 16 14.83 -6.84 2.62
C LEU A 16 14.60 -6.25 4.03
N GLN A 17 13.37 -6.35 4.52
CA GLN A 17 12.96 -5.79 5.81
C GLN A 17 12.13 -6.82 6.62
N PRO A 18 12.79 -7.82 7.25
CA PRO A 18 12.11 -8.94 7.92
C PRO A 18 11.25 -8.56 9.14
N GLN A 19 11.44 -7.35 9.67
CA GLN A 19 10.68 -6.78 10.80
C GLN A 19 9.64 -5.74 10.35
N GLY A 20 9.56 -5.48 9.04
CA GLY A 20 8.62 -4.52 8.48
C GLY A 20 7.19 -5.08 8.43
N ASP A 21 6.25 -4.19 8.17
CA ASP A 21 4.86 -4.54 7.90
C ASP A 21 4.62 -4.54 6.38
N PRO A 22 4.52 -5.71 5.72
CA PRO A 22 4.29 -5.79 4.29
C PRO A 22 2.92 -5.23 3.86
N ALA A 23 1.90 -5.28 4.73
CA ALA A 23 0.60 -4.70 4.42
C ALA A 23 0.69 -3.16 4.40
N GLN A 24 1.41 -2.56 5.35
CA GLN A 24 1.66 -1.12 5.38
C GLN A 24 2.48 -0.67 4.17
N HIS A 25 3.50 -1.46 3.77
CA HIS A 25 4.30 -1.20 2.58
C HIS A 25 3.43 -1.15 1.31
N LEU A 26 2.57 -2.15 1.11
CA LEU A 26 1.67 -2.18 -0.04
C LEU A 26 0.68 -1.00 -0.06
N VAL A 27 0.21 -0.58 1.11
CA VAL A 27 -0.62 0.63 1.24
C VAL A 27 0.14 1.87 0.77
N GLN A 28 1.38 2.05 1.22
CA GLN A 28 2.22 3.18 0.81
C GLN A 28 2.48 3.17 -0.70
N GLU A 29 2.86 2.02 -1.25
CA GLU A 29 3.15 1.88 -2.68
C GLU A 29 1.91 2.14 -3.55
N LEU A 30 0.72 1.73 -3.09
CA LEU A 30 -0.55 2.06 -3.74
C LEU A 30 -0.79 3.57 -3.78
N LEU A 31 -0.60 4.25 -2.65
CA LEU A 31 -0.79 5.70 -2.54
C LEU A 31 0.24 6.48 -3.38
N PHE A 32 1.52 6.07 -3.38
CA PHE A 32 2.54 6.63 -4.26
C PHE A 32 2.14 6.53 -5.73
N ARG A 33 1.61 5.38 -6.15
CA ARG A 33 1.13 5.19 -7.53
C ARG A 33 -0.11 6.01 -7.84
N ALA A 34 -1.04 6.13 -6.89
CA ALA A 34 -2.23 6.99 -7.04
C ALA A 34 -1.83 8.46 -7.24
N ALA A 35 -0.91 8.96 -6.40
CA ALA A 35 -0.37 10.31 -6.52
C ALA A 35 0.35 10.51 -7.87
N LYS A 36 1.23 9.58 -8.24
CA LYS A 36 1.95 9.61 -9.54
C LYS A 36 0.99 9.62 -10.73
N LYS A 37 -0.07 8.81 -10.69
CA LYS A 37 -1.10 8.77 -11.75
C LYS A 37 -1.88 10.09 -11.84
N ALA A 38 -2.04 10.78 -10.72
CA ALA A 38 -2.68 12.09 -10.63
C ALA A 38 -1.73 13.26 -10.95
N GLY A 39 -0.44 12.99 -11.17
CA GLY A 39 0.57 14.02 -11.47
C GLY A 39 0.96 14.87 -10.27
N MET A 40 0.89 14.32 -9.06
CA MET A 40 1.21 15.02 -7.79
C MET A 40 2.13 14.18 -6.90
N ASP A 41 2.69 14.80 -5.86
CA ASP A 41 3.46 14.11 -4.82
C ASP A 41 2.56 13.32 -3.87
N PHE A 42 3.12 12.29 -3.23
CA PHE A 42 2.43 11.50 -2.22
C PHE A 42 1.91 12.36 -1.06
N HIS A 43 2.69 13.33 -0.58
CA HIS A 43 2.27 14.20 0.52
C HIS A 43 1.11 15.09 0.11
N GLU A 44 1.12 15.60 -1.13
CA GLU A 44 0.01 16.39 -1.68
C GLU A 44 -1.28 15.57 -1.70
N LEU A 45 -1.23 14.29 -2.10
CA LEU A 45 -2.39 13.39 -2.07
C LEU A 45 -2.95 13.20 -0.64
N LEU A 46 -2.09 13.09 0.37
CA LEU A 46 -2.50 12.91 1.77
C LEU A 46 -3.17 14.17 2.36
N GLU A 47 -2.78 15.35 1.90
CA GLU A 47 -3.38 16.62 2.33
C GLU A 47 -4.77 16.86 1.74
N ILE A 48 -5.15 16.14 0.69
CA ILE A 48 -6.50 16.24 0.09
C ILE A 48 -7.56 15.84 1.11
N PRO A 49 -8.61 16.65 1.32
CA PRO A 49 -9.71 16.31 2.23
C PRO A 49 -10.37 14.97 1.89
N GLN A 50 -10.77 14.22 2.92
CA GLN A 50 -11.22 12.83 2.81
C GLN A 50 -12.35 12.61 1.77
N GLY A 51 -13.28 13.56 1.63
CA GLY A 51 -14.35 13.48 0.61
C GLY A 51 -13.86 13.67 -0.83
N GLU A 52 -12.85 14.51 -1.03
CA GLU A 52 -12.26 14.78 -2.34
C GLU A 52 -11.24 13.73 -2.77
N ARG A 53 -10.64 13.04 -1.80
CA ARG A 53 -9.58 12.03 -2.01
C ARG A 53 -10.07 10.82 -2.81
N ARG A 54 -11.38 10.52 -2.73
CA ARG A 54 -12.05 9.47 -3.52
C ARG A 54 -11.94 9.63 -5.05
N ARG A 55 -11.56 10.82 -5.53
CA ARG A 55 -11.27 11.07 -6.95
C ARG A 55 -9.96 10.42 -7.42
N TYR A 56 -9.07 10.05 -6.50
CA TYR A 56 -7.72 9.57 -6.80
C TYR A 56 -7.54 8.09 -6.47
N HIS A 57 -8.14 7.62 -5.37
CA HIS A 57 -8.24 6.21 -5.01
C HIS A 57 -9.49 5.97 -4.15
N ASP A 58 -9.97 4.74 -4.09
CA ASP A 58 -11.05 4.34 -3.18
C ASP A 58 -10.50 3.90 -1.81
N ASP A 59 -11.38 3.53 -0.89
CA ASP A 59 -10.99 2.96 0.42
C ASP A 59 -10.29 1.60 0.21
N VAL A 60 -9.11 1.39 0.82
CA VAL A 60 -8.31 0.17 0.62
C VAL A 60 -7.95 -0.49 1.95
N SER A 61 -8.12 -1.81 2.01
CA SER A 61 -7.69 -2.65 3.13
C SER A 61 -6.78 -3.77 2.63
N ILE A 62 -5.63 -3.95 3.28
CA ILE A 62 -4.66 -4.99 2.94
C ILE A 62 -4.41 -5.85 4.17
N VAL A 63 -4.54 -7.17 3.99
CA VAL A 63 -4.27 -8.18 5.01
C VAL A 63 -3.23 -9.13 4.45
N VAL A 64 -2.11 -9.28 5.16
CA VAL A 64 -1.05 -10.24 4.81
C VAL A 64 -0.98 -11.29 5.91
N ILE A 65 -1.17 -12.55 5.53
CA ILE A 65 -1.12 -13.69 6.44
C ILE A 65 0.03 -14.59 6.01
N SER A 66 1.04 -14.71 6.87
CA SER A 66 2.06 -15.74 6.73
C SER A 66 1.58 -17.01 7.44
N LEU A 67 1.55 -18.11 6.68
CA LEU A 67 1.22 -19.44 7.21
C LEU A 67 2.34 -20.00 8.13
N GLU A 68 3.48 -19.31 8.20
CA GLU A 68 4.57 -19.60 9.14
C GLU A 68 4.37 -18.91 10.51
N GLY A 69 3.23 -18.24 10.72
CA GLY A 69 2.78 -17.76 12.04
C GLY A 69 2.88 -16.25 12.28
N LYS A 70 2.92 -15.42 11.23
CA LYS A 70 2.88 -13.94 11.35
C LYS A 70 1.70 -13.35 10.58
N MET A 71 1.06 -12.31 11.11
CA MET A 71 -0.09 -11.65 10.49
C MET A 71 0.03 -10.13 10.63
N TRP A 72 -0.26 -9.42 9.54
CA TRP A 72 -0.25 -7.96 9.45
C TRP A 72 -1.55 -7.43 8.85
N LYS A 73 -2.02 -6.28 9.33
CA LYS A 73 -3.24 -5.62 8.86
C LYS A 73 -3.01 -4.11 8.79
N SER A 74 -3.26 -3.53 7.63
CA SER A 74 -3.18 -2.09 7.39
C SER A 74 -4.38 -1.60 6.59
N CYS A 75 -4.84 -0.39 6.90
CA CYS A 75 -5.98 0.27 6.25
C CYS A 75 -5.70 1.77 6.12
N VAL A 76 -6.20 2.37 5.05
CA VAL A 76 -6.15 3.82 4.78
C VAL A 76 -7.46 4.31 4.21
#